data_AF-A0A0A1Z0F7-F1
#
_entry.id   AF-A0A0A1Z0F7-F1
#
_cell.length_a   1.000
_cell.length_b   1.000
_cell.length_c   1.000
_cell.angle_alpha   90.00
_cell.angle_beta   90.00
_cell.angle_gamma   90.00
#
_symmetry.space_group_name_H-M   'P 1'
#
loop_
_entity.id
_entity.type
_entity.pdbx_description
1 polymer ?
#
loop_
_entity_poly.entity_id
_entity_poly.type
_entity_poly.pdbx_seq_one_letter_code
_entity_poly.pdbx_strand_id
1 'polypeptide(L)' 'MAITLEQAQGQLQAWLDASMKVSQKQSYRIGSRQLEYADLAEITKTIDYWQKQVDGLESGRPRGIILRGITPR' A
#
# COMPACT_ATOMS: atom_id res chain seq x y z
N MET A 1 -2.10 -2.90 -16.57
CA MET A 1 -3.16 -2.84 -15.55
C MET A 1 -2.93 -1.61 -14.68
N ALA A 2 -3.97 -0.84 -14.37
CA ALA A 2 -3.94 0.17 -13.32
C ALA A 2 -4.43 -0.46 -12.00
N ILE A 3 -3.86 -0.04 -10.87
CA ILE A 3 -4.32 -0.44 -9.52
C ILE A 3 -5.64 0.28 -9.19
N THR A 4 -6.58 -0.40 -8.53
CA THR A 4 -7.78 0.25 -8.01
C THR A 4 -7.50 0.94 -6.68
N LEU A 5 -8.36 1.90 -6.31
CA LEU A 5 -8.27 2.61 -5.03
C LEU A 5 -8.33 1.65 -3.84
N GLU A 6 -9.24 0.66 -3.88
CA GLU A 6 -9.37 -0.36 -2.83
C GLU A 6 -8.10 -1.21 -2.70
N GLN A 7 -7.48 -1.57 -3.82
CA GLN A 7 -6.20 -2.30 -3.82
C GLN A 7 -5.07 -1.44 -3.24
N ALA A 8 -5.02 -0.16 -3.59
CA ALA A 8 -4.01 0.77 -3.08
C ALA A 8 -4.16 1.00 -1.57
N GLN A 9 -5.40 1.17 -1.09
CA GLN A 9 -5.71 1.28 0.34
C GLN A 9 -5.38 0.00 1.10
N GLY A 10 -5.72 -1.17 0.54
CA GLY A 10 -5.39 -2.46 1.15
C GLY A 10 -3.88 -2.68 1.28
N GLN A 11 -3.10 -2.27 0.27
CA GLN A 11 -1.65 -2.28 0.36
C GLN A 11 -1.14 -1.31 1.42
N LEU A 12 -1.58 -0.05 1.39
CA LEU A 12 -1.18 0.97 2.36
C LEU A 12 -1.39 0.47 3.81
N GLN A 13 -2.54 -0.13 4.08
CA GLN A 13 -2.85 -0.71 5.39
C GLN A 13 -1.89 -1.84 5.79
N ALA A 14 -1.57 -2.75 4.86
CA ALA A 14 -0.60 -3.83 5.11
C ALA A 14 0.81 -3.29 5.42
N TRP A 15 1.22 -2.24 4.72
CA TRP A 15 2.52 -1.58 4.97
C TRP A 15 2.54 -0.79 6.29
N LEU A 16 1.40 -0.19 6.69
CA LEU A 16 1.27 0.45 8.00
C LEU A 16 1.36 -0.58 9.14
N ASP A 17 0.67 -1.72 9.04
CA ASP A 17 0.79 -2.83 10.00
C ASP A 17 2.23 -3.35 10.07
N ALA A 18 2.86 -3.54 8.91
CA ALA A 18 4.27 -3.91 8.83
C ALA A 18 5.16 -2.91 9.57
N SER A 19 4.97 -1.60 9.35
CA SER A 19 5.76 -0.56 10.03
C SER A 19 5.60 -0.61 11.56
N MET A 20 4.40 -0.93 12.06
CA MET A 20 4.13 -1.02 13.48
C MET A 20 4.79 -2.25 14.11
N LYS A 21 4.73 -3.41 13.45
CA LYS A 21 5.39 -4.64 13.93
C LYS A 21 6.91 -4.54 13.85
N VAL A 22 7.41 -4.03 12.74
CA VAL A 22 8.84 -3.80 12.53
C VAL A 22 9.38 -2.81 13.56
N SER A 23 8.65 -1.74 13.89
CA SER A 23 9.03 -0.80 14.96
C SER A 23 9.12 -1.47 16.34
N GLN A 24 8.38 -2.56 16.56
CA GLN A 24 8.46 -3.39 17.76
C GLN A 24 9.58 -4.47 17.68
N LYS A 25 10.49 -4.36 16.69
CA LYS A 25 11.51 -5.37 16.36
C LYS A 25 10.95 -6.75 16.00
N GLN A 26 9.72 -6.81 15.52
CA GLN A 26 9.13 -8.05 15.01
C GLN A 26 9.35 -8.14 13.51
N SER A 27 9.72 -9.33 13.03
CA SER A 27 9.79 -9.62 11.60
C SER A 27 8.38 -9.74 11.03
N TYR A 28 8.09 -9.02 9.94
CA TYR A 28 6.82 -9.10 9.23
C TYR A 28 7.00 -9.70 7.84
N ARG A 29 6.09 -10.56 7.38
CA ARG A 29 6.17 -11.14 6.04
C ARG A 29 5.03 -10.62 5.18
N ILE A 30 5.36 -9.91 4.11
CA ILE A 30 4.41 -9.45 3.10
C ILE A 30 4.62 -10.27 1.82
N GLY A 31 3.68 -11.19 1.55
CA GLY A 31 3.80 -12.15 0.45
C GLY A 31 5.09 -12.97 0.52
N SER A 32 5.99 -12.77 -0.44
CA SER A 32 7.28 -13.45 -0.52
C SER A 32 8.43 -12.72 0.17
N ARG A 33 8.26 -11.45 0.56
CA ARG A 33 9.30 -10.65 1.21
C ARG A 33 9.14 -10.65 2.73
N GLN A 34 10.26 -10.72 3.43
CA GLN A 34 10.37 -10.48 4.85
C GLN A 34 10.82 -9.03 5.05
N LEU A 35 10.19 -8.33 5.99
CA LEU A 35 10.44 -6.95 6.35
C LEU A 35 10.89 -6.93 7.81
N GLU A 36 12.02 -6.28 8.06
CA GLU A 36 12.62 -6.16 9.38
C GLU A 36 12.95 -4.70 9.69
N TYR A 37 13.45 -4.44 10.91
CA TYR A 37 13.76 -3.07 11.36
C TYR A 37 14.83 -2.41 10.49
N ALA A 38 15.70 -3.20 9.86
CA ALA A 38 16.67 -2.71 8.88
C ALA A 38 16.00 -2.08 7.64
N ASP A 39 14.82 -2.57 7.26
CA ASP A 39 14.08 -2.15 6.07
C ASP A 39 13.10 -1.00 6.35
N LEU A 40 13.11 -0.41 7.54
CA LEU A 40 12.22 0.70 7.92
C LEU A 40 12.20 1.82 6.87
N ALA A 41 13.38 2.17 6.34
CA ALA A 41 13.49 3.17 5.30
C ALA A 41 12.75 2.77 4.00
N GLU A 42 12.76 1.50 3.62
CA GLU A 42 12.00 0.99 2.47
C GLU A 42 10.50 0.95 2.76
N ILE A 43 10.11 0.55 3.98
CA ILE A 43 8.72 0.52 4.41
C ILE A 43 8.12 1.93 4.35
N THR A 44 8.78 2.94 4.93
CA THR A 44 8.30 4.33 4.91
C THR A 44 8.21 4.88 3.49
N LYS A 45 9.19 4.59 2.61
CA LYS A 45 9.12 4.96 1.19
C LYS A 45 7.95 4.30 0.47
N THR A 46 7.68 3.04 0.78
CA THR A 46 6.58 2.29 0.18
C THR A 46 5.24 2.83 0.65
N ILE A 47 5.11 3.19 1.93
CA ILE A 47 3.94 3.87 2.49
C ILE A 47 3.69 5.20 1.76
N ASP A 48 4.71 6.07 1.62
CA ASP A 48 4.58 7.34 0.89
C ASP A 48 4.15 7.13 -0.57
N TYR A 49 4.71 6.11 -1.24
CA TYR A 49 4.32 5.76 -2.59
C TYR A 49 2.83 5.40 -2.67
N TRP A 50 2.35 4.47 -1.83
CA TRP A 50 0.95 4.06 -1.82
C TRP A 50 0.01 5.19 -1.40
N GLN A 51 0.43 6.02 -0.44
CA GLN A 51 -0.32 7.21 -0.03
C GLN A 51 -0.54 8.15 -1.22
N LYS A 52 0.51 8.42 -2.02
CA LYS A 52 0.41 9.22 -3.25
C LYS A 52 -0.45 8.57 -4.33
N GLN A 53 -0.42 7.23 -4.44
CA GLN A 53 -1.31 6.52 -5.35
C GLN A 53 -2.77 6.67 -4.91
N VAL A 54 -3.06 6.48 -3.61
CA VAL A 54 -4.41 6.63 -3.05
C VAL A 54 -4.90 8.06 -3.24
N ASP A 55 -4.11 9.06 -2.87
CA ASP A 55 -4.44 10.49 -3.06
C ASP A 55 -4.70 10.83 -4.53
N GLY A 56 -3.85 10.34 -5.45
CA GLY A 56 -4.05 10.53 -6.89
C GLY A 56 -5.31 9.86 -7.44
N LEU A 57 -5.70 8.71 -6.88
CA LEU A 57 -6.92 7.98 -7.23
C LEU A 57 -8.17 8.62 -6.61
N GLU A 58 -8.08 9.11 -5.37
CA GLU A 58 -9.17 9.79 -4.63
C GLU A 58 -9.47 11.17 -5.20
N SER A 59 -8.44 11.95 -5.57
CA SER A 59 -8.60 13.32 -6.08
C SER A 59 -9.22 13.38 -7.49
N GLY A 60 -9.55 12.22 -8.10
CA GLY A 60 -10.33 12.16 -9.34
C GLY A 60 -9.62 12.77 -10.55
N ARG A 61 -8.28 12.92 -10.52
CA ARG A 61 -7.48 13.26 -11.70
C ARG A 61 -6.97 11.97 -12.35
N PRO A 62 -7.74 11.37 -13.28
CA PRO A 62 -7.24 10.25 -14.08
C PRO A 62 -5.98 10.67 -14.82
N ARG A 63 -4.84 10.05 -14.52
CA ARG A 63 -3.82 9.79 -15.56
C ARG A 63 -4.16 8.54 -16.38
N GLY A 64 -5.39 8.05 -16.28
CA GLY A 64 -5.90 6.91 -17.06
C GLY A 64 -6.81 6.04 -16.19
N ILE A 65 -8.03 6.51 -15.93
CA ILE A 65 -9.07 5.67 -15.33
C ILE A 65 -9.52 4.65 -16.38
N ILE A 66 -9.35 3.36 -16.07
CA ILE A 66 -10.26 2.32 -16.51
C ILE A 66 -10.85 1.69 -15.25
N LEU A 67 -11.98 2.23 -14.81
CA LEU A 67 -12.89 1.58 -13.88
C LEU A 67 -13.40 0.31 -14.57
N ARG A 68 -13.00 -0.88 -14.09
CA ARG A 68 -13.65 -2.12 -14.50
C ARG A 68 -13.62 -3.18 -13.40
N GLY A 69 -14.79 -3.44 -12.83
CA GLY A 69 -15.14 -4.67 -12.12
C GLY A 69 -15.39 -4.48 -10.62
N ILE A 70 -16.63 -4.22 -10.20
CA ILE A 70 -17.56 -5.18 -9.56
C ILE A 70 -17.00 -5.79 -8.25
N THR A 71 -17.60 -5.48 -7.10
CA THR A 71 -18.58 -6.40 -6.51
C THR A 71 -19.67 -5.62 -5.76
N PRO A 72 -20.96 -5.88 -6.04
CA PRO A 72 -22.08 -5.36 -5.27
C PRO A 72 -22.43 -6.29 -4.10
N ARG A 73 -22.81 -5.66 -2.98
CA ARG A 73 -23.57 -6.16 -1.80
C ARG A 73 -22.83 -6.96 -0.74
#